data_AF-A0A0D9QRB6-F1
#
_entry.id   AF-A0A0D9QRB6-F1
#
_cell.length_a   1.000
_cell.length_b   1.000
_cell.length_c   1.000
_cell.angle_alpha   90.00
_cell.angle_beta   90.00
_cell.angle_gamma   90.00
#
_symmetry.space_group_name_H-M   'P 1'
#
loop_
_entity.id
_entity.type
_entity.pdbx_description
1 polymer ?
#
loop_
_entity_poly.entity_id
_entity_poly.type
_entity_poly.pdbx_seq_one_letter_code
_entity_poly.pdbx_strand_id
1 'polypeptide(L)'
;MRKKGSGFIGGKLNLKIKKKKKSVKQEVRHEDANHVDDTVEKNFERVKGERIPLDHDGKVDTSEQVLKGTGRVTTEKNTVHGVRTEFMNEIKEGYDLILENPSTLRNERRTVTSVLSNKTLVVHEDFTSDISTTCTFYIVPGGKSSGKSGAHIGVEYAKVFEQGPKQDQVEVREKTGLWSYKVVKKKVSGRLTNEDKLDMRVKSGRDKFCW
;
A
#
# COMPACT_ATOMS: atom_id res chain seq x y z
N MET A 1 33.66 -30.77 -8.74
CA MET A 1 33.26 -29.35 -8.86
C MET A 1 31.82 -29.25 -9.36
N ARG A 2 31.05 -28.33 -8.78
CA ARG A 2 29.62 -28.00 -9.06
C ARG A 2 29.47 -27.38 -10.46
N LYS A 3 28.33 -27.45 -11.16
CA LYS A 3 27.13 -26.61 -10.94
C LYS A 3 25.86 -27.21 -11.59
N LYS A 4 24.75 -27.02 -10.88
CA LYS A 4 23.37 -27.35 -11.23
C LYS A 4 22.84 -26.37 -12.30
N GLY A 5 22.19 -26.88 -13.34
CA GLY A 5 21.35 -26.10 -14.24
C GLY A 5 19.99 -25.83 -13.61
N SER A 6 19.55 -24.57 -13.63
CA SER A 6 18.25 -24.11 -13.14
C SER A 6 17.16 -24.44 -14.17
N GLY A 7 16.27 -25.36 -13.83
CA GLY A 7 15.04 -25.61 -14.60
C GLY A 7 14.04 -24.48 -14.35
N PHE A 8 13.77 -23.71 -15.40
CA PHE A 8 12.74 -22.68 -15.43
C PHE A 8 11.36 -23.35 -15.34
N ILE A 9 10.68 -23.23 -14.20
CA ILE A 9 9.29 -23.71 -14.02
C ILE A 9 8.35 -22.63 -14.55
N GLY A 10 8.11 -22.71 -15.87
CA GLY A 10 7.12 -21.90 -16.58
C GLY A 10 5.72 -22.52 -16.45
N GLY A 11 5.04 -22.25 -15.34
CA GLY A 11 3.61 -22.56 -15.19
C GLY A 11 2.74 -21.46 -15.78
N LYS A 12 1.82 -21.79 -16.71
CA LYS A 12 0.84 -20.86 -17.27
C LYS A 12 -0.21 -20.49 -16.21
N LEU A 13 -0.26 -19.22 -15.83
CA LEU A 13 -1.30 -18.66 -14.96
C LEU A 13 -2.61 -18.45 -15.74
N ASN A 14 -3.67 -19.17 -15.38
CA ASN A 14 -5.02 -18.96 -15.92
C ASN A 14 -5.84 -18.08 -14.97
N LEU A 15 -5.93 -16.78 -15.25
CA LEU A 15 -6.76 -15.84 -14.50
C LEU A 15 -8.23 -15.91 -14.95
N LYS A 16 -9.09 -16.50 -14.11
CA LYS A 16 -10.55 -16.49 -14.28
C LYS A 16 -11.13 -15.16 -13.81
N ILE A 17 -11.33 -14.22 -14.72
CA ILE A 17 -11.99 -12.94 -14.44
C ILE A 17 -13.52 -13.16 -14.45
N LYS A 18 -14.15 -13.20 -13.26
CA LYS A 18 -15.61 -13.17 -13.14
C LYS A 18 -16.09 -11.71 -13.14
N LYS A 19 -16.63 -11.24 -14.27
CA LYS A 19 -17.31 -9.93 -14.35
C LYS A 19 -18.66 -9.99 -13.61
N LYS A 20 -18.80 -9.28 -12.48
CA LYS A 20 -20.12 -9.02 -11.86
C LYS A 20 -20.69 -7.71 -12.43
N LYS A 21 -21.95 -7.78 -12.88
CA LYS A 21 -22.74 -6.66 -13.41
C LYS A 21 -23.07 -5.66 -12.29
N LYS A 22 -22.89 -4.36 -12.56
CA LYS A 22 -23.39 -3.26 -11.70
C LYS A 22 -24.86 -3.01 -12.04
N SER A 23 -25.74 -3.13 -11.04
CA SER A 23 -27.11 -2.60 -11.09
C SER A 23 -27.10 -1.16 -10.59
N VAL A 24 -27.48 -0.22 -11.46
CA VAL A 24 -27.74 1.18 -11.14
C VAL A 24 -29.12 1.25 -10.47
N LYS A 25 -29.20 1.79 -9.25
CA LYS A 25 -30.47 2.12 -8.60
C LYS A 25 -30.55 3.64 -8.50
N GLN A 26 -31.61 4.18 -9.08
CA GLN A 26 -31.90 5.58 -9.31
C GLN A 26 -32.48 6.22 -8.04
N GLU A 27 -31.96 7.39 -7.67
CA GLU A 27 -32.47 8.24 -6.59
C GLU A 27 -33.80 8.89 -6.98
N VAL A 28 -34.71 8.98 -6.01
CA VAL A 28 -35.89 9.85 -6.07
C VAL A 28 -35.70 10.92 -5.00
N ARG A 29 -35.67 12.18 -5.44
CA ARG A 29 -35.80 13.36 -4.59
C ARG A 29 -37.29 13.63 -4.37
N HIS A 30 -37.64 13.97 -3.14
CA HIS A 30 -38.72 14.93 -2.86
C HIS A 30 -38.33 15.71 -1.61
N GLU A 31 -38.15 17.02 -1.81
CA GLU A 31 -38.24 18.04 -0.78
C GLU A 31 -39.73 18.26 -0.47
N ASP A 32 -40.07 18.52 0.79
CA ASP A 32 -40.90 19.67 1.18
C ASP A 32 -40.97 19.82 2.71
N ALA A 33 -41.23 21.06 3.12
CA ALA A 33 -40.85 21.69 4.37
C ALA A 33 -41.87 21.60 5.53
N ASN A 34 -41.37 21.99 6.72
CA ASN A 34 -41.95 22.90 7.73
C ASN A 34 -42.47 22.39 9.11
N HIS A 35 -41.85 22.98 10.17
CA HIS A 35 -42.42 23.53 11.44
C HIS A 35 -42.91 22.52 12.53
N VAL A 36 -42.78 22.65 13.88
CA VAL A 36 -42.51 23.67 14.93
C VAL A 36 -42.08 22.93 16.24
N ASP A 37 -41.34 23.59 17.16
CA ASP A 37 -41.12 23.39 18.64
C ASP A 37 -41.02 21.96 19.25
N ASP A 38 -40.30 21.67 20.33
CA ASP A 38 -40.03 22.44 21.54
C ASP A 38 -38.82 21.82 22.30
N THR A 39 -38.12 22.68 23.04
CA THR A 39 -37.29 22.52 24.25
C THR A 39 -37.08 21.13 24.90
N VAL A 40 -35.84 20.81 25.34
CA VAL A 40 -35.45 20.34 26.71
C VAL A 40 -33.99 19.82 26.78
N GLU A 41 -33.17 20.62 27.48
CA GLU A 41 -32.14 20.30 28.48
C GLU A 41 -30.86 19.47 28.20
N LYS A 42 -29.74 20.20 28.28
CA LYS A 42 -28.49 19.95 29.04
C LYS A 42 -28.20 18.52 29.53
N ASN A 43 -27.01 18.02 29.17
CA ASN A 43 -26.00 17.54 30.14
C ASN A 43 -24.63 17.32 29.48
N PHE A 44 -23.73 18.30 29.63
CA PHE A 44 -22.30 18.14 29.39
C PHE A 44 -21.63 17.81 30.73
N GLU A 45 -21.57 16.53 31.08
CA GLU A 45 -20.77 16.08 32.22
C GLU A 45 -19.29 15.93 31.81
N ARG A 46 -18.48 16.89 32.26
CA ARG A 46 -17.03 16.71 32.43
C ARG A 46 -16.81 15.71 33.56
N VAL A 47 -16.48 14.47 33.23
CA VAL A 47 -16.00 13.50 34.23
C VAL A 47 -14.51 13.76 34.50
N LYS A 48 -14.24 14.14 35.75
CA LYS A 48 -12.95 14.28 36.41
C LYS A 48 -12.79 13.03 37.32
N GLY A 49 -11.60 12.41 37.33
CA GLY A 49 -11.26 11.25 38.19
C GLY A 49 -11.12 9.96 37.36
N GLU A 50 -10.06 9.17 37.45
CA GLU A 50 -9.44 8.66 38.67
C GLU A 50 -7.91 8.50 38.51
N ARG A 51 -7.20 8.88 39.58
CA ARG A 51 -5.78 8.57 39.79
C ARG A 51 -5.69 7.17 40.35
N ILE A 52 -4.94 6.29 39.69
CA ILE A 52 -4.49 5.03 40.28
C ILE A 52 -3.13 5.33 40.94
N PRO A 53 -2.95 5.13 42.26
CA PRO A 53 -1.65 5.25 42.89
C PRO A 53 -0.91 3.92 42.75
N LEU A 54 0.27 3.93 42.13
CA LEU A 54 1.23 2.85 42.22
C LEU A 54 2.61 3.47 42.42
N ASP A 55 3.02 3.47 43.69
CA ASP A 55 4.40 3.71 44.09
C ASP A 55 5.27 2.58 43.51
N HIS A 56 6.17 2.91 42.58
CA HIS A 56 7.52 2.35 42.58
C HIS A 56 8.47 3.18 41.70
N ASP A 57 9.52 3.62 42.37
CA ASP A 57 10.79 4.24 42.00
C ASP A 57 11.31 4.00 40.55
N GLY A 58 11.77 5.08 39.89
CA GLY A 58 12.81 5.01 38.86
C GLY A 58 12.48 5.37 37.40
N LYS A 59 12.36 6.68 37.10
CA LYS A 59 13.01 7.39 35.97
C LYS A 59 12.88 6.80 34.54
N VAL A 60 12.02 7.41 33.70
CA VAL A 60 12.32 8.18 32.46
C VAL A 60 10.97 8.66 31.91
N ASP A 61 10.61 9.91 32.21
CA ASP A 61 9.45 10.60 31.65
C ASP A 61 9.72 10.98 30.19
N THR A 62 9.42 10.05 29.28
CA THR A 62 8.87 10.44 27.99
C THR A 62 7.41 10.02 28.07
N SER A 63 6.52 10.91 28.48
CA SER A 63 5.09 10.62 28.55
C SER A 63 4.59 10.31 27.14
N GLU A 64 4.67 9.05 26.71
CA GLU A 64 4.04 8.56 25.49
C GLU A 64 2.56 8.90 25.62
N GLN A 65 2.10 9.86 24.83
CA GLN A 65 0.72 10.31 24.89
C GLN A 65 -0.18 9.21 24.31
N VAL A 66 -0.64 8.31 25.17
CA VAL A 66 -1.56 7.24 24.80
C VAL A 66 -2.93 7.86 24.56
N LEU A 67 -3.38 7.81 23.30
CA LEU A 67 -4.69 8.30 22.88
C LEU A 67 -5.67 7.13 22.83
N LYS A 68 -6.88 7.32 23.34
CA LYS A 68 -7.95 6.33 23.17
C LYS A 68 -8.54 6.46 21.77
N GLY A 69 -8.57 5.36 21.02
CA GLY A 69 -9.14 5.36 19.67
C GLY A 69 -10.67 5.36 19.66
N THR A 70 -11.26 5.89 18.60
CA THR A 70 -12.72 5.92 18.43
C THR A 70 -13.22 4.58 17.89
N GLY A 71 -14.33 4.08 18.45
CA GLY A 71 -14.98 2.86 17.99
C GLY A 71 -14.50 1.59 18.69
N ARG A 72 -14.69 0.44 18.04
CA ARG A 72 -14.20 -0.85 18.52
C ARG A 72 -13.56 -1.64 17.40
N VAL A 73 -12.68 -2.58 17.75
CA VAL A 73 -11.92 -3.36 16.79
C VAL A 73 -12.00 -4.86 17.05
N THR A 74 -11.86 -5.63 15.98
CA THR A 74 -11.66 -7.08 15.96
C THR A 74 -10.40 -7.36 15.15
N THR A 75 -9.71 -8.47 15.41
CA THR A 75 -8.46 -8.80 14.73
C THR A 75 -8.56 -10.16 14.05
N GLU A 76 -8.04 -10.22 12.82
CA GLU A 76 -7.83 -11.45 12.09
C GLU A 76 -6.41 -11.42 11.50
N LYS A 77 -5.52 -12.24 12.06
CA LYS A 77 -4.09 -12.30 11.74
C LYS A 77 -3.43 -10.92 11.85
N ASN A 78 -2.99 -10.39 10.72
CA ASN A 78 -2.35 -9.08 10.60
C ASN A 78 -3.32 -7.93 10.33
N THR A 79 -4.62 -8.23 10.20
CA THR A 79 -5.63 -7.25 9.80
C THR A 79 -6.50 -6.89 10.99
N VAL A 80 -6.67 -5.59 11.21
CA VAL A 80 -7.55 -5.07 12.25
C VAL A 80 -8.79 -4.49 11.57
N HIS A 81 -9.94 -5.00 11.95
CA HIS A 81 -11.24 -4.58 11.47
C HIS A 81 -11.89 -3.65 12.50
N GLY A 82 -12.32 -2.49 12.05
CA GLY A 82 -12.92 -1.45 12.88
C GLY A 82 -14.43 -1.32 12.67
N VAL A 83 -15.13 -1.12 13.78
CA VAL A 83 -16.57 -0.83 13.85
C VAL A 83 -16.74 0.56 14.46
N ARG A 84 -17.31 1.49 13.68
CA ARG A 84 -17.46 2.91 14.04
C ARG A 84 -16.13 3.59 14.38
N THR A 85 -15.08 3.24 13.62
CA THR A 85 -13.72 3.74 13.76
C THR A 85 -13.42 4.81 12.70
N GLU A 86 -12.49 5.72 13.00
CA GLU A 86 -12.01 6.75 12.06
C GLU A 86 -10.50 6.61 11.79
N PHE A 87 -10.06 5.42 11.39
CA PHE A 87 -8.64 5.11 11.26
C PHE A 87 -7.85 6.06 10.36
N MET A 88 -8.43 6.57 9.27
CA MET A 88 -7.73 7.49 8.36
C MET A 88 -7.41 8.84 9.01
N ASN A 89 -8.21 9.25 10.01
CA ASN A 89 -8.06 10.53 10.70
C ASN A 89 -7.17 10.39 11.94
N GLU A 90 -7.34 9.30 12.69
CA GLU A 90 -6.71 9.11 14.01
C GLU A 90 -5.34 8.42 13.95
N ILE A 91 -5.10 7.59 12.94
CA ILE A 91 -3.93 6.70 12.87
C ILE A 91 -3.14 6.97 11.59
N LYS A 92 -1.80 6.97 11.72
CA LYS A 92 -0.89 7.04 10.58
C LYS A 92 0.02 5.81 10.55
N GLU A 93 0.59 5.56 9.38
CA GLU A 93 1.60 4.51 9.21
C GLU A 93 2.78 4.75 10.16
N GLY A 94 3.24 3.70 10.83
CA GLY A 94 4.28 3.76 11.85
C GLY A 94 3.80 4.11 13.26
N TYR A 95 2.50 4.32 13.49
CA TYR A 95 1.95 4.43 14.84
C TYR A 95 1.82 3.05 15.49
N ASP A 96 1.84 3.00 16.81
CA ASP A 96 1.62 1.75 17.53
C ASP A 96 0.18 1.67 18.01
N LEU A 97 -0.43 0.52 17.78
CA LEU A 97 -1.74 0.14 18.26
C LEU A 97 -1.57 -0.74 19.49
N ILE A 98 -2.23 -0.38 20.59
CA ILE A 98 -2.31 -1.22 21.79
C ILE A 98 -3.72 -1.78 21.88
N LEU A 99 -3.81 -3.10 21.93
CA LEU A 99 -5.06 -3.84 22.05
C LEU A 99 -5.00 -4.78 23.23
N GLU A 100 -6.06 -4.79 24.04
CA GLU A 100 -6.23 -5.79 25.09
C GLU A 100 -7.01 -6.98 24.54
N ASN A 101 -6.42 -8.16 24.64
CA ASN A 101 -7.04 -9.38 24.18
C ASN A 101 -8.08 -9.86 25.21
N PRO A 102 -9.36 -10.03 24.83
CA PRO A 102 -10.42 -10.35 25.77
C PRO A 102 -10.31 -11.78 26.34
N SER A 103 -9.57 -12.67 25.65
CA SER A 103 -9.40 -14.06 26.06
C SER A 103 -8.17 -14.28 26.95
N THR A 104 -7.08 -13.54 26.69
CA THR A 104 -5.81 -13.71 27.41
C THR A 104 -5.53 -12.61 28.42
N LEU A 105 -6.30 -11.50 28.40
CA LEU A 105 -6.11 -10.29 29.21
C LEU A 105 -4.70 -9.70 29.08
N ARG A 106 -4.04 -9.96 27.94
CA ARG A 106 -2.72 -9.44 27.63
C ARG A 106 -2.84 -8.23 26.72
N ASN A 107 -2.02 -7.23 27.01
CA ASN A 107 -1.88 -6.06 26.15
C ASN A 107 -0.88 -6.37 25.05
N GLU A 108 -1.34 -6.30 23.82
CA GLU A 108 -0.54 -6.54 22.62
C GLU A 108 -0.31 -5.19 21.91
N ARG A 109 0.96 -4.81 21.75
CA ARG A 109 1.38 -3.60 21.04
C ARG A 109 1.89 -3.99 19.65
N ARG A 110 1.27 -3.45 18.61
CA ARG A 110 1.62 -3.72 17.21
C ARG A 110 1.75 -2.43 16.40
N THR A 111 2.81 -2.33 15.61
CA THR A 111 3.02 -1.18 14.72
C THR A 111 2.12 -1.28 13.49
N VAL A 112 1.49 -0.18 13.13
CA VAL A 112 0.62 -0.05 11.96
C VAL A 112 1.48 0.06 10.71
N THR A 113 1.33 -0.88 9.79
CA THR A 113 2.02 -0.88 8.49
C THR A 113 1.32 0.02 7.50
N SER A 114 -0.01 -0.13 7.37
CA SER A 114 -0.80 0.69 6.45
C SER A 114 -2.27 0.78 6.88
N VAL A 115 -2.90 1.91 6.59
CA VAL A 115 -4.33 2.14 6.84
C VAL A 115 -5.07 2.06 5.50
N LEU A 116 -5.92 1.04 5.33
CA LEU A 116 -6.62 0.80 4.07
C LEU A 116 -7.91 1.61 3.96
N SER A 117 -8.62 1.74 5.08
CA SER A 117 -9.86 2.52 5.18
C SER A 117 -10.18 2.83 6.63
N ASN A 118 -11.22 3.62 6.88
CA ASN A 118 -11.74 3.84 8.23
C ASN A 118 -12.15 2.56 8.97
N LYS A 119 -12.35 1.43 8.27
CA LYS A 119 -12.74 0.14 8.84
C LYS A 119 -11.63 -0.90 8.86
N THR A 120 -10.49 -0.64 8.24
CA THR A 120 -9.48 -1.69 8.09
C THR A 120 -8.08 -1.11 8.04
N LEU A 121 -7.20 -1.64 8.88
CA LEU A 121 -5.77 -1.37 8.88
C LEU A 121 -4.98 -2.67 8.97
N VAL A 122 -3.71 -2.61 8.58
CA VAL A 122 -2.79 -3.74 8.57
C VAL A 122 -1.64 -3.41 9.51
N VAL A 123 -1.31 -4.35 10.40
CA VAL A 123 -0.18 -4.21 11.33
C VAL A 123 1.07 -4.88 10.78
N HIS A 124 2.18 -4.84 11.50
CA HIS A 124 3.45 -5.43 11.05
C HIS A 124 3.53 -6.92 11.39
N GLU A 125 3.03 -7.29 12.57
CA GLU A 125 3.09 -8.66 13.09
C GLU A 125 1.71 -9.07 13.60
N ASP A 126 1.33 -10.31 13.29
CA ASP A 126 0.07 -10.91 13.70
C ASP A 126 -0.10 -10.88 15.22
N PHE A 127 -1.35 -10.74 15.68
CA PHE A 127 -1.66 -10.89 17.10
C PHE A 127 -1.49 -12.34 17.55
N THR A 128 -1.31 -12.53 18.86
CA THR A 128 -1.13 -13.86 19.46
C THR A 128 -2.33 -14.77 19.20
N SER A 129 -3.52 -14.19 19.22
CA SER A 129 -4.76 -14.87 18.81
C SER A 129 -5.69 -13.89 18.09
N ASP A 130 -6.53 -14.45 17.21
CA ASP A 130 -7.58 -13.72 16.54
C ASP A 130 -8.67 -13.33 17.55
N ILE A 131 -9.09 -12.06 17.52
CA ILE A 131 -10.08 -11.52 18.43
C ILE A 131 -11.38 -11.30 17.65
N SER A 132 -12.35 -12.18 17.88
CA SER A 132 -13.69 -12.09 17.27
C SER A 132 -14.61 -11.09 17.98
N THR A 133 -14.35 -10.80 19.26
CA THR A 133 -15.14 -9.88 20.07
C THR A 133 -14.66 -8.44 19.90
N THR A 134 -15.58 -7.49 19.79
CA THR A 134 -15.21 -6.07 19.62
C THR A 134 -14.57 -5.49 20.88
N CYS A 135 -13.30 -5.10 20.79
CA CYS A 135 -12.53 -4.52 21.89
C CYS A 135 -12.22 -3.04 21.68
N THR A 136 -11.90 -2.33 22.77
CA THR A 136 -11.32 -0.98 22.70
C THR A 136 -9.84 -1.06 22.35
N PHE A 137 -9.33 -0.02 21.70
CA PHE A 137 -7.92 0.09 21.36
C PHE A 137 -7.38 1.46 21.74
N TYR A 138 -6.07 1.51 21.90
CA TYR A 138 -5.33 2.74 22.18
C TYR A 138 -4.27 2.95 21.10
N ILE A 139 -3.98 4.21 20.83
CA ILE A 139 -3.08 4.66 19.79
C ILE A 139 -1.92 5.35 20.50
N VAL A 140 -0.71 4.89 20.21
CA VAL A 140 0.51 5.58 20.61
C VAL A 140 1.10 6.21 19.35
N PRO A 141 1.11 7.56 19.25
CA PRO A 141 1.75 8.24 18.14
C PRO A 141 3.21 7.78 18.02
N GLY A 142 3.56 7.23 16.87
CA GLY A 142 4.90 6.73 16.61
C GLY A 142 5.90 7.88 16.61
N GLY A 143 6.64 8.04 17.71
CA GLY A 143 7.79 8.94 17.77
C GLY A 143 8.96 8.28 17.07
N LYS A 144 9.08 8.48 15.75
CA LYS A 144 10.22 8.04 14.89
C LYS A 144 10.92 6.80 15.46
N SER A 145 10.29 5.63 15.40
CA SER A 145 11.00 4.40 15.69
C SER A 145 12.15 4.28 14.68
N SER A 146 13.35 4.60 15.16
CA SER A 146 14.62 4.44 14.48
C SER A 146 14.98 2.95 14.41
N GLY A 147 14.09 2.15 13.83
CA GLY A 147 14.31 0.77 13.45
C GLY A 147 14.31 0.75 11.93
N LYS A 148 15.44 0.38 11.33
CA LYS A 148 15.58 0.17 9.90
C LYS A 148 14.61 -0.93 9.43
N SER A 149 13.38 -0.57 9.11
CA SER A 149 12.46 -1.34 8.28
C SER A 149 11.78 -0.39 7.29
N GLY A 150 12.60 0.44 6.64
CA GLY A 150 12.24 1.11 5.41
C GLY A 150 12.09 0.10 4.28
N ALA A 151 11.11 -0.80 4.36
CA ALA A 151 10.45 -1.35 3.19
C ALA A 151 9.52 -0.26 2.65
N HIS A 152 10.14 0.79 2.14
CA HIS A 152 9.51 1.80 1.33
C HIS A 152 9.03 1.07 0.06
N ILE A 153 7.75 0.66 0.03
CA ILE A 153 7.00 0.58 -1.23
C ILE A 153 6.57 2.00 -1.60
N GLY A 154 7.44 2.98 -1.40
CA GLY A 154 7.48 4.07 -2.35
C GLY A 154 8.14 3.48 -3.57
N VAL A 155 7.45 3.58 -4.70
CA VAL A 155 8.09 3.47 -6.00
C VAL A 155 9.08 4.64 -6.06
N GLU A 156 10.24 4.50 -5.41
CA GLU A 156 11.42 5.20 -5.82
C GLU A 156 11.60 4.74 -7.26
N TYR A 157 11.27 5.64 -8.19
CA TYR A 157 11.78 5.54 -9.54
C TYR A 157 13.26 5.30 -9.35
N ALA A 158 13.67 4.05 -9.55
CA ALA A 158 15.06 3.65 -9.47
C ALA A 158 15.78 4.71 -10.29
N LYS A 159 16.62 5.52 -9.64
CA LYS A 159 17.48 6.46 -10.33
C LYS A 159 18.14 5.62 -11.39
N VAL A 160 17.67 5.80 -12.62
CA VAL A 160 18.16 5.06 -13.77
C VAL A 160 19.61 5.46 -13.77
N PHE A 161 20.47 4.55 -13.29
CA PHE A 161 21.91 4.71 -13.42
C PHE A 161 22.10 5.18 -14.84
N GLU A 162 22.68 6.37 -15.01
CA GLU A 162 23.01 6.89 -16.33
C GLU A 162 24.00 5.88 -16.91
N GLN A 163 23.45 4.88 -17.58
CA GLN A 163 24.21 3.97 -18.40
C GLN A 163 24.80 4.89 -19.45
N GLY A 164 26.12 5.10 -19.32
CA GLY A 164 26.92 5.84 -20.28
C GLY A 164 26.58 5.41 -21.70
N PRO A 165 26.84 6.26 -22.71
CA PRO A 165 26.21 6.20 -24.02
C PRO A 165 26.29 4.78 -24.61
N LYS A 166 25.22 4.01 -24.45
CA LYS A 166 25.05 2.74 -25.12
C LYS A 166 24.88 3.12 -26.59
N GLN A 167 25.87 2.77 -27.41
CA GLN A 167 25.76 2.89 -28.86
C GLN A 167 24.47 2.20 -29.28
N ASP A 168 23.55 2.98 -29.79
CA ASP A 168 22.25 2.45 -30.19
C ASP A 168 22.39 1.72 -31.52
N GLN A 169 21.66 0.62 -31.67
CA GLN A 169 21.76 -0.23 -32.85
C GLN A 169 20.41 -0.27 -33.56
N VAL A 170 20.44 -0.04 -34.87
CA VAL A 170 19.28 -0.13 -35.74
C VAL A 170 19.46 -1.32 -36.68
N GLU A 171 18.49 -2.23 -36.70
CA GLU A 171 18.49 -3.40 -37.58
C GLU A 171 17.71 -3.10 -38.87
N VAL A 172 18.35 -3.23 -40.03
CA VAL A 172 17.77 -2.97 -41.36
C VAL A 172 18.02 -4.17 -42.29
N ARG A 173 17.14 -4.43 -43.25
CA ARG A 173 17.35 -5.46 -44.28
C ARG A 173 18.09 -4.87 -45.47
N GLU A 174 19.25 -5.41 -45.79
CA GLU A 174 20.02 -5.05 -46.98
C GLU A 174 20.04 -6.20 -47.98
N LYS A 175 19.89 -5.86 -49.27
CA LYS A 175 19.91 -6.86 -50.34
C LYS A 175 21.31 -7.46 -50.44
N THR A 176 21.42 -8.77 -50.30
CA THR A 176 22.67 -9.50 -50.43
C THR A 176 22.54 -10.45 -51.63
N GLY A 177 23.32 -10.19 -52.68
CA GLY A 177 23.24 -10.97 -53.90
C GLY A 177 21.92 -10.78 -54.66
N LEU A 178 21.66 -11.70 -55.58
CA LEU A 178 20.68 -11.46 -56.63
C LEU A 178 19.23 -11.56 -56.10
N TRP A 179 18.97 -12.46 -55.14
CA TRP A 179 17.62 -12.82 -54.67
C TRP A 179 17.46 -12.85 -53.14
N SER A 180 18.50 -12.51 -52.36
CA SER A 180 18.46 -12.65 -50.90
C SER A 180 18.61 -11.31 -50.17
N TYR A 181 18.17 -11.28 -48.91
CA TYR A 181 18.31 -10.14 -48.02
C TYR A 181 18.92 -10.61 -46.71
N LYS A 182 19.79 -9.78 -46.12
CA LYS A 182 20.41 -10.01 -44.81
C LYS A 182 20.04 -8.88 -43.87
N VAL A 183 19.78 -9.21 -42.60
CA VAL A 183 19.58 -8.21 -41.55
C VAL A 183 20.97 -7.71 -41.11
N VAL A 184 21.21 -6.42 -41.28
CA VAL A 184 22.45 -5.73 -40.92
C VAL A 184 22.17 -4.82 -39.73
N LYS A 185 23.03 -4.89 -38.71
CA LYS A 185 22.96 -4.00 -37.53
C LYS A 185 23.84 -2.78 -37.77
N LYS A 186 23.22 -1.63 -38.00
CA LYS A 186 23.92 -0.35 -38.12
C LYS A 186 24.07 0.24 -36.72
N LYS A 187 25.32 0.41 -36.29
CA LYS A 187 25.65 1.13 -35.05
C LYS A 187 25.51 2.61 -35.34
N VAL A 188 24.67 3.31 -34.58
CA VAL A 188 24.54 4.77 -34.69
C VAL A 188 25.21 5.40 -33.47
N SER A 189 26.03 6.42 -33.71
CA SER A 189 26.69 7.18 -32.65
C SER A 189 25.69 8.16 -32.03
N GLY A 190 25.29 7.91 -30.78
CA GLY A 190 24.41 8.80 -30.02
C GLY A 190 23.27 8.05 -29.33
N ARG A 191 22.58 8.73 -28.40
CA ARG A 191 21.30 8.26 -27.86
C ARG A 191 20.22 8.60 -28.89
N LEU A 192 19.73 7.62 -29.62
CA LEU A 192 18.56 7.80 -30.49
C LEU A 192 17.29 7.57 -29.69
N THR A 193 16.29 8.44 -29.89
CA THR A 193 14.95 8.15 -29.37
C THR A 193 14.33 6.99 -30.14
N ASN A 194 13.27 6.39 -29.60
CA ASN A 194 12.58 5.29 -30.28
C ASN A 194 11.97 5.74 -31.63
N GLU A 195 11.59 7.02 -31.73
CA GLU A 195 11.06 7.64 -32.95
C GLU A 195 12.15 7.79 -34.01
N ASP A 196 13.34 8.27 -33.63
CA ASP A 196 14.47 8.40 -34.56
C ASP A 196 14.92 7.03 -35.11
N LYS A 197 14.91 5.98 -34.26
CA LYS A 197 15.20 4.61 -34.71
C LYS A 197 14.15 4.09 -35.69
N LEU A 198 12.91 4.51 -35.55
CA LEU A 198 11.85 4.15 -36.47
C LEU A 198 12.05 4.88 -37.80
N ASP A 199 12.28 6.19 -37.77
CA ASP A 199 12.52 7.01 -38.95
C ASP A 199 13.73 6.53 -39.76
N MET A 200 14.84 6.17 -39.10
CA MET A 200 16.02 5.59 -39.77
C MET A 200 15.71 4.26 -40.47
N ARG A 201 14.82 3.43 -39.92
CA ARG A 201 14.38 2.16 -40.55
C ARG A 201 13.43 2.44 -41.71
N VAL A 202 12.51 3.38 -41.56
CA VAL A 202 11.58 3.77 -42.63
C VAL A 202 12.33 4.39 -43.81
N LYS A 203 13.26 5.32 -43.56
CA LYS A 203 14.10 5.94 -44.59
C LYS A 203 14.98 4.94 -45.33
N SER A 204 15.40 3.86 -44.67
CA SER A 204 16.12 2.78 -45.34
C SER A 204 15.25 1.97 -46.32
N GLY A 205 13.93 2.14 -46.26
CA GLY A 205 12.93 1.55 -47.16
C GLY A 205 12.71 0.05 -47.00
N ARG A 206 13.51 -0.64 -46.19
CA ARG A 206 13.46 -2.09 -45.98
C ARG A 206 13.69 -2.46 -44.52
N ASP A 207 12.64 -2.33 -43.73
CA ASP A 207 12.64 -2.70 -42.31
C ASP A 207 12.60 -4.23 -42.12
N LYS A 208 13.11 -4.71 -40.98
CA LYS A 208 13.02 -6.12 -40.57
C LYS A 208 11.59 -6.60 -40.38
N PHE A 209 10.69 -5.71 -39.96
CA PHE A 209 9.32 -6.04 -39.59
C PHE A 209 8.31 -5.84 -40.72
N CYS A 210 8.73 -5.26 -41.84
CA CYS A 210 7.91 -5.09 -43.04
C CYS A 210 8.37 -6.08 -44.12
N TRP A 211 7.41 -6.76 -44.76
CA TRP A 211 7.64 -7.77 -45.80
C TRP A 211 7.22 -7.26 -47.17
#